data_AF-A0A497EQ71-F1
#
_entry.id   AF-A0A497EQ71-F1
#
_cell.length_a   1.000
_cell.length_b   1.000
_cell.length_c   1.000
_cell.angle_alpha   90.00
_cell.angle_beta   90.00
_cell.angle_gamma   90.00
#
_symmetry.space_group_name_H-M   'P 1'
#
loop_
_entity.id
_entity.type
_entity.pdbx_description
1 polymer ?
#
loop_
_entity_poly.entity_id
_entity_poly.type
_entity_poly.pdbx_seq_one_letter_code
_entity_poly.pdbx_strand_id
1 'polypeptide(L)' 'MKAPKEIRTYCPRCKTHTVHTVTLYKKGRERALAEGARRYARKKKGYGSSRKPVQKRFAKTTKKLALKLK' A
#
# COMPACT_ATOMS: atom_id res chain seq x y z
N MET A 1 -11.96 -14.79 -1.77
CA MET A 1 -11.39 -15.94 -1.03
C MET A 1 -11.40 -15.61 0.45
N LYS A 2 -11.86 -16.55 1.29
CA LYS A 2 -11.78 -16.42 2.75
C LYS A 2 -10.37 -16.85 3.16
N ALA A 3 -9.53 -15.92 3.60
CA ALA A 3 -8.27 -16.27 4.25
C ALA A 3 -8.55 -16.66 5.71
N PRO A 4 -7.89 -17.70 6.25
CA PRO A 4 -8.04 -18.04 7.67
C PRO A 4 -7.55 -16.89 8.55
N LYS A 5 -8.15 -16.73 9.73
CA LYS A 5 -7.74 -15.68 10.69
C LYS A 5 -6.36 -15.94 11.30
N GLU A 6 -5.97 -17.21 11.36
CA GLU A 6 -4.70 -17.67 11.93
C GLU A 6 -4.01 -18.65 10.97
N ILE A 7 -2.70 -18.51 10.81
CA ILE A 7 -1.87 -19.41 9.99
C ILE A 7 -0.60 -19.74 10.76
N ARG A 8 -0.17 -21.00 10.76
CA ARG A 8 1.15 -21.41 11.25
C ARG A 8 2.19 -21.27 10.14
N THR A 9 3.06 -20.27 10.23
CA THR A 9 4.16 -20.04 9.28
C THR A 9 5.46 -19.71 10.02
N TYR A 10 6.57 -19.71 9.28
CA TYR A 10 7.88 -19.33 9.81
C TYR A 10 7.94 -17.85 10.21
N CYS A 11 8.35 -17.57 11.45
CA CYS A 11 8.64 -16.23 11.92
C CYS A 11 10.13 -15.92 11.80
N PRO A 12 10.54 -14.93 10.98
CA PRO A 12 11.97 -14.61 10.79
C PRO A 12 12.63 -14.03 12.04
N ARG A 13 11.85 -13.52 13.01
CA ARG A 13 12.38 -12.99 14.28
C ARG A 13 12.65 -14.11 15.29
N CYS A 14 11.74 -15.08 15.40
CA CYS A 14 11.83 -16.20 16.35
C CYS A 14 12.63 -17.39 15.79
N LYS A 15 12.86 -17.43 14.47
CA LYS A 15 13.50 -18.53 13.73
C LYS A 15 12.79 -19.89 13.89
N THR A 16 11.51 -19.86 14.19
CA THR A 16 10.65 -21.04 14.39
C THR A 16 9.28 -20.83 13.75
N HIS A 17 8.52 -21.91 13.59
CA HIS A 17 7.15 -21.83 13.08
C HIS A 17 6.17 -21.47 14.21
N THR A 18 5.50 -20.33 14.06
CA THR A 18 4.57 -19.79 15.06
C THR A 18 3.20 -19.55 14.45
N VAL A 19 2.18 -19.43 15.29
CA VAL A 19 0.84 -19.01 14.87
C VAL A 19 0.87 -17.50 14.63
N HIS A 20 0.43 -17.07 13.45
CA HIS A 20 0.32 -15.66 13.05
C HIS A 20 -1.12 -15.26 12.83
N THR A 21 -1.47 -14.05 13.29
CA THR A 21 -2.76 -13.45 12.96
C THR A 21 -2.71 -12.86 11.56
N VAL A 22 -3.64 -13.26 10.70
CA VAL A 22 -3.75 -12.78 9.33
C VAL A 22 -4.67 -11.57 9.27
N THR A 23 -4.15 -10.47 8.75
CA THR A 23 -4.94 -9.27 8.48
C THR A 23 -4.80 -8.85 7.02
N LEU A 24 -5.86 -8.25 6.47
CA LEU A 24 -5.82 -7.68 5.13
C LEU A 24 -5.08 -6.34 5.18
N TYR A 25 -4.12 -6.16 4.30
CA TYR A 25 -3.45 -4.87 4.15
C TYR A 25 -4.43 -3.79 3.69
N LYS A 26 -4.36 -2.64 4.35
CA LYS A 26 -5.06 -1.41 3.95
C LYS A 26 -4.02 -0.31 3.71
N LYS A 27 -4.15 0.42 2.61
CA LYS A 27 -3.29 1.58 2.33
C LYS A 27 -3.53 2.65 3.40
N GLY A 28 -2.47 3.09 4.07
CA GLY A 28 -2.51 4.19 5.03
C GLY A 28 -2.61 5.57 4.35
N ARG A 29 -2.79 6.62 5.16
CA ARG A 29 -2.78 8.01 4.69
C ARG A 29 -1.42 8.38 4.11
N GLU A 30 -1.43 9.16 3.03
CA GLU A 30 -0.20 9.63 2.40
C GLU A 30 0.53 10.65 3.28
N ARG A 31 1.87 10.59 3.30
CA ARG A 31 2.71 11.48 4.11
C ARG A 31 3.00 12.78 3.36
N ALA A 32 2.47 13.91 3.84
CA ALA A 32 2.66 15.22 3.23
C ALA A 32 4.14 15.68 3.20
N LEU A 33 4.93 15.25 4.18
CA LEU A 33 6.37 15.59 4.27
C LEU A 33 7.25 14.76 3.31
N ALA A 34 6.70 13.76 2.63
CA ALA A 34 7.45 12.98 1.65
C ALA A 34 7.97 13.90 0.53
N GLU A 35 9.18 13.62 0.05
CA GLU A 35 9.84 14.47 -0.95
C GLU A 35 9.00 14.66 -2.21
N GLY A 36 8.39 13.57 -2.72
CA GLY A 36 7.51 13.62 -3.90
C GLY A 36 6.29 14.51 -3.69
N ALA A 37 5.66 14.46 -2.52
CA ALA A 37 4.52 15.30 -2.17
C ALA A 37 4.92 16.78 -2.10
N ARG A 38 6.04 17.09 -1.43
CA ARG A 38 6.59 18.46 -1.37
C ARG A 38 6.93 19.00 -2.77
N ARG A 39 7.59 18.19 -3.60
CA ARG A 39 7.97 18.54 -4.96
C ARG A 39 6.74 18.80 -5.82
N TYR A 40 5.72 17.94 -5.76
CA TYR A 40 4.49 18.13 -6.53
C TYR A 40 3.68 19.34 -6.05
N ALA A 41 3.61 19.58 -4.74
CA ALA A 41 2.97 20.77 -4.18
C ALA A 41 3.63 22.06 -4.67
N ARG A 42 4.97 22.14 -4.66
CA ARG A 42 5.71 23.27 -5.28
C ARG A 42 5.42 23.37 -6.77
N LYS A 43 5.41 22.23 -7.48
CA LYS A 43 5.06 22.17 -8.91
C LYS A 43 3.58 22.46 -9.17
N LYS A 44 2.71 22.60 -8.17
CA LYS A 44 1.29 22.96 -8.37
C LYS A 44 1.04 24.47 -8.15
N LYS A 45 1.99 25.19 -7.54
CA LYS A 45 1.86 26.63 -7.27
C LYS A 45 1.89 27.45 -8.56
N GLY A 46 1.09 28.50 -8.61
CA GLY A 46 0.93 29.40 -9.75
C GLY A 46 -0.13 28.92 -10.74
N TYR A 47 -0.23 29.61 -11.86
CA TYR A 47 -1.22 29.30 -12.90
C TYR A 47 -0.81 28.08 -13.75
N GLY A 48 -1.80 27.55 -14.46
CA GLY A 48 -1.66 26.39 -15.34
C GLY A 48 -2.46 25.17 -14.88
N SER A 49 -2.64 24.23 -15.80
CA SER A 49 -3.35 22.98 -15.57
C SER A 49 -2.49 21.94 -14.82
N SER A 50 -2.95 20.69 -14.75
CA SER A 50 -2.23 19.58 -14.12
C SER A 50 -0.85 19.37 -14.74
N ARG A 51 0.21 19.53 -13.92
CA ARG A 51 1.61 19.43 -14.38
C ARG A 51 2.17 18.00 -14.38
N LYS A 52 1.37 16.99 -14.00
CA LYS A 52 1.74 15.56 -14.04
C LYS A 52 0.63 14.77 -14.75
N PRO A 53 0.98 13.75 -15.55
CA PRO A 53 0.00 12.93 -16.25
C PRO A 53 -0.82 12.11 -15.24
N VAL A 54 -2.12 11.96 -15.52
CA VAL A 54 -3.05 11.16 -14.72
C VAL A 54 -3.52 9.99 -15.56
N GLN A 55 -3.36 8.77 -15.03
CA GLN A 55 -3.87 7.57 -15.68
C GLN A 55 -5.41 7.57 -15.62
N LYS A 56 -6.06 7.60 -16.79
CA LYS A 56 -7.53 7.64 -16.88
C LYS A 56 -8.16 6.25 -17.06
N ARG A 57 -7.49 5.34 -17.78
CA ARG A 57 -8.02 4.03 -18.15
C ARG A 57 -7.20 2.92 -17.48
N PHE A 58 -7.87 1.99 -16.80
CA PHE A 58 -7.24 0.82 -16.20
C PHE A 58 -7.78 -0.44 -16.88
N ALA A 59 -6.88 -1.33 -17.33
CA ALA A 59 -7.28 -2.59 -17.98
C ALA A 59 -7.59 -3.71 -16.97
N LYS A 60 -6.97 -3.68 -15.79
CA LYS A 60 -7.12 -4.74 -14.78
C LYS A 60 -8.40 -4.52 -13.96
N THR A 61 -9.21 -5.57 -13.87
CA THR A 61 -10.49 -5.59 -13.14
C THR A 61 -10.34 -6.02 -11.68
N THR A 62 -9.24 -6.71 -11.34
CA THR A 62 -8.97 -7.23 -9.99
C THR A 62 -7.66 -6.71 -9.42
N LYS A 63 -7.55 -6.76 -8.08
CA LYS A 63 -6.33 -6.40 -7.34
C LYS A 63 -5.79 -7.64 -6.62
N LYS A 64 -4.46 -7.75 -6.52
CA LYS A 64 -3.83 -8.76 -5.67
C LYS A 64 -4.02 -8.38 -4.20
N LEU A 65 -4.47 -9.34 -3.40
CA LEU A 65 -4.63 -9.16 -1.98
C LEU A 65 -3.28 -9.35 -1.27
N ALA A 66 -2.85 -8.35 -0.51
CA ALA A 66 -1.69 -8.47 0.36
C ALA A 66 -2.15 -8.82 1.78
N LEU A 67 -1.60 -9.92 2.32
CA LEU A 67 -1.82 -10.34 3.70
C LEU A 67 -0.69 -9.80 4.57
N LYS A 68 -1.05 -9.30 5.75
CA LYS A 68 -0.10 -8.92 6.79
C LYS A 68 -0.20 -9.94 7.91
N LEU A 69 0.89 -10.68 8.11
CA LEU A 69 1.07 -11.61 9.22
C LEU A 69 1.62 -10.82 10.41
N LYS A 70 0.94 -10.93 11.55
CA LYS A 70 1.41 -10.39 12.83
C LYS A 70 2.03 -11.51 13.66
#